data_AF-A0A1Y2BUX3-F1
#
_entry.id   AF-A0A1Y2BUX3-F1
#
_cell.length_a   1.000
_cell.length_b   1.000
_cell.length_c   1.000
_cell.angle_alpha   90.00
_cell.angle_beta   90.00
_cell.angle_gamma   90.00
#
_symmetry.space_group_name_H-M   'P 1'
#
loop_
_entity.id
_entity.type
_entity.pdbx_description
1 polymer ?
#
loop_
_entity_poly.entity_id
_entity_poly.type
_entity_poly.pdbx_seq_one_letter_code
_entity_poly.pdbx_strand_id
1 'polypeptide(L)'
;MRTEGALRLILNSKVMPQMPCKIVQEKFVQFLCAESGSAASGEGEEKAGTTTQGEAKLTWFLAKTANANLATKLYNNIRVFSENE
;
A
#
# COMPACT_ATOMS: atom_id res chain seq x y z
N MET A 1 1.52 -8.07 0.97
CA MET A 1 0.17 -8.67 1.11
C MET A 1 -0.09 -9.59 -0.07
N ARG A 2 -0.73 -10.75 0.16
CA ARG A 2 -1.09 -11.71 -0.89
C ARG A 2 -2.57 -12.07 -0.81
N THR A 3 -3.19 -12.43 -1.94
CA THR A 3 -4.56 -12.95 -1.95
C THR A 3 -4.64 -14.32 -1.31
N GLU A 4 -5.77 -14.64 -0.68
CA GLU A 4 -6.07 -16.01 -0.27
C GLU A 4 -6.24 -16.93 -1.50
N GLY A 5 -6.01 -18.24 -1.32
CA GLY A 5 -6.05 -19.23 -2.39
C GLY A 5 -4.84 -19.14 -3.33
N ALA A 6 -4.89 -18.24 -4.32
CA ALA A 6 -3.89 -18.14 -5.39
C ALA A 6 -2.56 -17.47 -4.97
N LEU A 7 -2.46 -16.93 -3.75
CA LEU A 7 -1.25 -16.28 -3.18
C LEU A 7 -0.62 -15.17 -4.05
N ARG A 8 -1.43 -14.53 -4.90
CA ARG A 8 -0.97 -13.45 -5.79
C ARG A 8 -0.54 -12.25 -4.95
N LEU A 9 0.63 -11.69 -5.28
CA LEU A 9 1.13 -10.48 -4.63
C LEU A 9 0.25 -9.29 -5.04
N ILE A 10 -0.36 -8.63 -4.06
CA ILE A 10 -1.27 -7.48 -4.28
C ILE A 10 -0.75 -6.18 -3.67
N LEU A 11 0.22 -6.28 -2.76
CA LEU A 11 0.90 -5.11 -2.23
C LEU A 11 2.30 -5.52 -1.78
N ASN A 12 3.30 -4.91 -2.40
CA ASN A 12 4.69 -5.00 -1.98
C ASN A 12 5.22 -3.58 -1.84
N SER A 13 5.23 -3.06 -0.62
CA SER A 13 5.76 -1.74 -0.34
C SER A 13 6.53 -1.78 0.97
N LYS A 14 7.64 -1.06 0.97
CA LYS A 14 8.32 -0.69 2.21
C LYS A 14 7.43 0.29 3.00
N VAL A 15 7.45 0.20 4.32
CA VAL A 15 6.92 1.25 5.19
C VAL A 15 7.95 2.38 5.22
N MET A 16 7.57 3.57 4.77
CA MET A 16 8.48 4.71 4.67
C MET A 16 8.58 5.46 6.02
N PRO A 17 9.69 6.17 6.28
CA PRO A 17 9.74 7.10 7.40
C PRO A 17 8.62 8.14 7.30
N GLN A 18 7.95 8.41 8.42
CA GLN A 18 6.84 9.37 8.51
C GLN A 18 5.67 9.08 7.53
N MET A 19 5.49 7.81 7.14
CA MET A 19 4.43 7.41 6.22
C MET A 19 3.04 7.81 6.72
N PRO A 20 2.31 8.66 5.98
CA PRO A 20 0.96 9.07 6.38
C PRO A 20 0.03 7.87 6.55
N CYS A 21 -0.58 7.74 7.73
CA CYS A 21 -1.48 6.66 8.07
C CYS A 21 -2.58 7.16 9.02
N LYS A 22 -3.84 6.73 8.82
CA LYS A 22 -4.96 7.07 9.72
C LYS A 22 -6.07 6.03 9.66
N ILE A 23 -6.89 5.98 10.71
CA ILE A 23 -8.15 5.24 10.72
C ILE A 23 -9.24 6.19 10.20
N VAL A 24 -9.92 5.83 9.10
CA VAL A 24 -10.94 6.69 8.47
C VAL A 24 -12.34 6.36 8.97
N GLN A 25 -12.56 5.11 9.36
CA GLN A 25 -13.77 4.57 9.99
C GLN A 25 -13.31 3.40 10.86
N GLU A 26 -14.12 2.95 11.84
CA GLU A 26 -13.70 1.96 12.85
C GLU A 26 -12.86 0.79 12.32
N LYS A 27 -13.22 0.22 11.16
CA LYS A 27 -12.55 -0.94 10.54
C LYS A 27 -11.72 -0.63 9.28
N PHE A 28 -11.44 0.63 8.97
CA PHE A 28 -10.74 1.04 7.75
C PHE A 28 -9.49 1.85 8.07
N VAL A 29 -8.35 1.41 7.56
CA VAL A 29 -7.06 2.08 7.70
C VAL A 29 -6.60 2.59 6.34
N GLN A 30 -6.37 3.90 6.24
CA GLN A 30 -5.82 4.53 5.05
C GLN A 30 -4.33 4.81 5.27
N PHE A 31 -3.50 4.46 4.29
CA PHE A 31 -2.06 4.75 4.32
C PHE A 31 -1.50 5.03 2.93
N LEU A 32 -0.49 5.88 2.85
CA LEU A 32 0.20 6.22 1.60
C LEU A 32 1.40 5.30 1.42
N CYS A 33 1.56 4.64 0.28
CA CYS A 33 2.75 3.82 0.05
C CYS A 33 3.21 3.83 -1.40
N ALA A 34 4.45 3.42 -1.63
CA ALA A 34 5.08 3.38 -2.95
C ALA A 34 4.78 2.04 -3.62
N GLU A 35 4.20 2.07 -4.80
CA GLU A 35 3.90 0.85 -5.53
C GLU A 35 5.18 0.31 -6.19
N SER A 36 5.82 -0.68 -5.56
CA SER A 36 6.88 -1.44 -6.20
C SER A 36 6.25 -2.60 -6.98
N GLY A 37 6.02 -2.35 -8.28
CA GLY A 37 5.70 -3.31 -9.33
C GLY A 37 5.01 -4.62 -8.90
N SER A 38 3.69 -4.58 -8.74
CA SER A 38 2.84 -5.77 -8.86
C SER A 38 1.73 -5.45 -9.87
N ALA A 39 2.14 -5.37 -11.14
CA ALA A 39 1.30 -5.20 -12.34
C ALA A 39 0.16 -4.17 -12.22
N ALA A 40 0.37 -3.01 -12.84
CA ALA A 40 -0.71 -2.13 -13.27
C ALA A 40 -1.67 -2.93 -14.18
N SER A 41 -2.80 -3.37 -13.65
CA SER A 41 -3.95 -3.74 -14.46
C SER A 41 -4.73 -2.46 -14.73
N GLY A 42 -4.32 -1.76 -15.78
CA GLY A 42 -5.04 -0.64 -16.37
C GLY A 42 -4.70 -0.64 -17.85
N GLU A 43 -5.63 -1.13 -18.67
CA GLU A 43 -5.58 -1.06 -20.12
C GLU A 43 -5.31 0.39 -20.56
N GLY A 44 -4.38 0.55 -21.50
CA GLY A 44 -4.00 1.83 -22.06
C GLY A 44 -2.75 1.68 -22.92
N GLU A 45 -2.94 1.32 -24.19
CA GLU A 45 -1.93 1.56 -25.22
C GLU A 45 -1.48 3.02 -25.16
N GLU A 46 -0.18 3.27 -25.01
CA GLU A 46 0.43 4.44 -25.64
C GLU A 46 1.94 4.24 -25.85
N LYS A 47 2.41 4.94 -26.87
CA LYS A 47 3.50 4.61 -27.79
C LYS A 47 4.92 4.62 -27.21
N ALA A 48 5.78 3.95 -27.98
CA ALA A 48 7.22 3.81 -27.84
C ALA A 48 7.99 5.13 -27.62
N GLY A 49 8.98 5.06 -26.72
CA GLY A 49 10.10 6.00 -26.64
C GLY A 49 10.47 6.33 -25.20
N THR A 50 11.75 6.17 -24.88
CA THR A 50 12.45 6.54 -23.61
C THR A 50 12.30 5.59 -22.42
N THR A 51 13.40 4.87 -22.13
CA THR A 51 13.66 4.16 -20.87
C THR A 51 13.71 5.15 -19.70
N THR A 52 12.61 5.28 -18.97
CA THR A 52 12.57 5.92 -17.66
C THR A 52 12.65 4.82 -16.60
N GLN A 53 13.70 4.85 -15.76
CA GLN A 53 13.75 4.05 -14.54
C GLN A 53 12.43 4.25 -13.78
N GLY A 54 11.75 3.16 -13.44
CA GLY A 54 10.41 3.18 -12.85
C GLY A 54 10.35 4.02 -11.60
N GLU A 55 9.84 5.24 -11.73
CA GLU A 55 9.58 6.14 -10.63
C GLU A 55 8.45 5.53 -9.79
N ALA A 56 8.73 5.18 -8.54
CA ALA A 56 7.76 4.53 -7.67
C ALA A 56 6.61 5.50 -7.38
N LYS A 57 5.45 5.27 -8.00
CA LYS A 57 4.26 6.10 -7.79
C LYS A 57 3.76 5.93 -6.35
N LEU A 58 3.57 7.04 -5.66
CA LEU A 58 2.90 7.08 -4.36
C LEU A 58 1.38 6.96 -4.55
N THR A 59 0.78 5.98 -3.89
CA THR A 59 -0.65 5.67 -4.00
C THR A 59 -1.26 5.54 -2.60
N TRP A 60 -2.46 6.12 -2.41
CA TRP A 60 -3.23 5.94 -1.19
C TRP A 60 -3.98 4.62 -1.21
N PHE A 61 -3.73 3.77 -0.23
CA PHE A 61 -4.45 2.50 -0.04
C PHE A 61 -5.45 2.63 1.12
N LEU A 62 -6.57 1.93 0.99
CA LEU A 62 -7.58 1.79 2.03
C LEU A 62 -7.77 0.31 2.36
N ALA A 63 -7.26 -0.11 3.51
CA ALA A 63 -7.40 -1.49 3.99
C ALA A 63 -8.61 -1.62 4.92
N LYS A 64 -9.52 -2.55 4.59
CA LYS A 64 -10.63 -2.95 5.47
C LYS A 64 -10.19 -4.14 6.34
N THR A 65 -10.30 -4.01 7.65
CA THR A 65 -10.08 -5.11 8.60
C THR A 65 -11.42 -5.72 9.03
N ALA A 66 -11.37 -6.87 9.72
CA ALA A 66 -12.59 -7.53 10.19
C ALA A 66 -13.30 -6.75 11.32
N ASN A 67 -12.55 -6.01 12.15
CA ASN A 67 -13.08 -5.24 13.27
C ASN A 67 -12.15 -4.09 13.69
N ALA A 68 -12.65 -3.22 14.57
CA ALA A 68 -11.94 -2.04 15.04
C ALA A 68 -10.61 -2.36 15.74
N ASN A 69 -10.58 -3.42 16.56
CA ASN A 69 -9.36 -3.83 17.26
C ASN A 69 -8.23 -4.19 16.29
N LEU A 70 -8.55 -4.86 15.18
CA LEU A 70 -7.59 -5.18 14.14
C LEU A 70 -7.16 -3.94 13.32
N ALA A 71 -8.06 -2.99 13.08
CA ALA A 71 -7.69 -1.71 12.44
C ALA A 71 -6.68 -0.93 13.31
N THR A 72 -6.95 -0.82 14.62
CA THR A 72 -6.04 -0.18 15.58
C THR A 72 -4.68 -0.88 15.62
N LYS A 73 -4.66 -2.21 15.63
CA LYS A 73 -3.40 -2.98 15.58
C LYS A 73 -2.62 -2.71 14.29
N LEU A 74 -3.29 -2.70 13.13
CA LEU A 74 -2.63 -2.41 11.84
C LEU A 74 -2.05 -0.99 11.82
N TYR A 75 -2.85 0.01 12.21
CA TYR A 75 -2.44 1.40 12.31
C TYR A 75 -1.21 1.56 13.22
N ASN A 76 -1.24 0.99 14.42
CA ASN A 76 -0.14 1.09 15.38
C ASN A 76 1.15 0.45 14.87
N ASN A 77 1.07 -0.72 14.22
CA ASN A 77 2.25 -1.35 13.62
C ASN A 77 2.85 -0.46 12.53
N ILE A 78 2.03 0.03 11.60
CA ILE A 78 2.48 0.94 10.55
C ILE A 78 3.18 2.16 11.14
N ARG A 79 2.57 2.79 12.14
CA ARG A 79 3.10 3.98 12.81
C ARG A 79 4.46 3.70 13.46
N VAL A 80 4.56 2.61 14.23
CA VAL A 80 5.81 2.22 14.91
C VAL A 80 6.94 1.98 13.91
N PHE A 81 6.69 1.28 12.80
CA PHE A 81 7.72 1.07 11.78
C PHE A 81 8.07 2.36 11.03
N SER A 82 7.11 3.28 10.85
CA SER A 82 7.38 4.58 10.20
C SER A 82 8.14 5.58 11.06
N GLU A 83 8.16 5.40 12.39
CA GLU A 83 8.81 6.31 13.34
C GLU A 83 10.23 5.87 13.73
N ASN A 84 10.61 4.62 13.46
CA ASN A 84 11.86 4.02 13.92
C ASN A 84 12.88 3.71 12.80
N GLU A 85 12.55 3.95 11.52
CA GLU A 85 13.51 3.93 10.38
C GLU A 85 13.86 5.34 9.91
#